data_AF-A0A3P7GHP9-F1
#
_entry.id   AF-A0A3P7GHP9-F1
#
_cell.length_a   1.000
_cell.length_b   1.000
_cell.length_c   1.000
_cell.angle_alpha   90.00
_cell.angle_beta   90.00
_cell.angle_gamma   90.00
#
_symmetry.space_group_name_H-M   'P 1'
#
loop_
_entity.id
_entity.type
_entity.pdbx_description
1 polymer ?
#
loop_
_entity_poly.entity_id
_entity_poly.type
_entity_poly.pdbx_seq_one_letter_code
_entity_poly.pdbx_strand_id
1 'polypeptide(L)'
;MEGILRDCCRRMHLTNKVDPSVKLDARSATTERIQLVQRNGGDTLKVNVALLGDSVILTEVTMKYAKAPGGLFRSTAQPDVQWKLQQLQDTGNYCAQALATVIKVCR
;
A
#
# COMPACT_ATOMS: atom_id res chain seq x y z
N MET A 1 -18.62 -16.05 2.60
CA MET A 1 -17.54 -15.43 3.41
C MET A 1 -16.15 -15.82 2.88
N GLU A 2 -15.85 -17.11 2.70
CA GLU A 2 -14.56 -17.58 2.16
C GLU A 2 -14.14 -16.87 0.84
N GLY A 3 -15.06 -16.78 -0.13
CA GLY A 3 -14.77 -16.11 -1.42
C GLY A 3 -14.31 -14.65 -1.28
N ILE A 4 -14.94 -13.89 -0.37
CA ILE A 4 -14.56 -12.49 -0.09
C ILE A 4 -13.15 -12.44 0.50
N LEU A 5 -12.83 -13.32 1.45
CA LEU A 5 -11.51 -13.37 2.07
C LEU A 5 -10.41 -13.79 1.07
N ARG A 6 -10.70 -14.72 0.16
CA ARG A 6 -9.80 -15.08 -0.96
C ARG A 6 -9.54 -13.88 -1.87
N ASP A 7 -10.56 -13.08 -2.16
CA ASP A 7 -10.40 -11.85 -2.96
C ASP A 7 -9.54 -10.81 -2.25
N CYS A 8 -9.77 -10.60 -0.94
CA CYS A 8 -8.94 -9.72 -0.13
C CYS A 8 -7.47 -10.18 -0.12
N CYS A 9 -7.21 -11.47 0.12
CA CYS A 9 -5.85 -12.01 0.12
C CYS A 9 -5.16 -11.88 -1.23
N ARG A 10 -5.89 -12.01 -2.35
CA ARG A 10 -5.36 -11.78 -3.70
C ARG A 10 -4.98 -10.31 -3.91
N ARG A 11 -5.85 -9.36 -3.57
CA ARG A 11 -5.59 -7.92 -3.71
C ARG A 11 -4.43 -7.45 -2.85
N MET A 12 -4.26 -8.07 -1.69
CA MET A 12 -3.17 -7.78 -0.75
C MET A 12 -1.88 -8.57 -1.05
N HIS A 13 -1.85 -9.36 -2.13
CA HIS A 13 -0.69 -10.16 -2.57
C HIS A 13 -0.15 -11.13 -1.50
N LEU A 14 -1.06 -11.81 -0.79
CA LEU A 14 -0.73 -12.63 0.39
C LEU A 14 -0.48 -14.11 0.09
N THR A 15 -0.18 -14.48 -1.15
CA THR A 15 -0.01 -15.89 -1.55
C THR A 15 1.03 -16.62 -0.70
N ASN A 16 2.08 -15.93 -0.25
CA ASN A 16 3.13 -16.48 0.61
C ASN A 16 2.74 -16.58 2.11
N LYS A 17 1.63 -15.96 2.52
CA LYS A 17 1.15 -15.97 3.91
C LYS A 17 -0.04 -16.91 4.15
N VAL A 18 -0.62 -17.45 3.08
CA VAL A 18 -1.69 -18.44 3.18
C VAL A 18 -1.14 -19.86 3.06
N ASP A 19 -1.87 -20.83 3.59
CA ASP A 19 -1.51 -22.23 3.44
C ASP A 19 -1.46 -22.63 1.95
N PRO A 20 -0.44 -23.39 1.50
CA PRO A 20 -0.28 -23.76 0.08
C PRO A 20 -1.47 -24.53 -0.53
N SER A 21 -2.27 -25.21 0.29
CA SER A 21 -3.50 -25.88 -0.17
C SER A 21 -4.60 -24.89 -0.58
N VAL A 22 -4.50 -23.63 -0.11
CA VAL A 22 -5.36 -22.52 -0.50
C VAL A 22 -4.84 -21.96 -1.82
N LYS A 23 -5.36 -22.49 -2.92
CA LYS A 23 -5.08 -21.97 -4.27
C LYS A 23 -5.58 -20.53 -4.40
N LEU A 24 -4.67 -19.59 -4.20
CA LEU A 24 -4.81 -18.19 -4.62
C LEU A 24 -4.03 -18.03 -5.91
N ASP A 25 -4.65 -17.46 -6.95
CA ASP A 25 -3.93 -17.10 -8.17
C ASP A 25 -2.82 -16.13 -7.80
N ALA A 26 -1.57 -16.57 -7.91
CA ALA A 26 -0.41 -15.77 -7.54
C ALA A 26 -0.31 -14.58 -8.49
N ARG A 27 -0.41 -13.37 -7.94
CA ARG A 27 -0.09 -12.14 -8.64
C ARG A 27 0.97 -11.42 -7.83
N SER A 28 2.04 -11.00 -8.50
CA SER A 28 3.04 -10.14 -7.88
C SER A 28 2.43 -8.76 -7.68
N ALA A 29 2.79 -8.12 -6.57
CA ALA A 29 2.47 -6.71 -6.38
C ALA A 29 3.07 -5.90 -7.54
N THR A 30 2.30 -4.93 -8.03
CA THR A 30 2.75 -3.98 -9.04
C THR A 30 2.92 -2.60 -8.41
N THR A 31 3.74 -1.76 -9.03
CA THR A 31 3.91 -0.38 -8.54
C THR A 31 2.68 0.46 -8.84
N GLU A 32 2.09 1.02 -7.79
CA GLU A 32 0.93 1.91 -7.87
C GLU A 32 1.36 3.35 -7.59
N ARG A 33 1.08 4.28 -8.52
CA ARG A 33 1.41 5.71 -8.34
C ARG A 33 0.18 6.49 -7.91
N ILE A 34 0.29 7.19 -6.80
CA ILE A 34 -0.79 7.95 -6.18
C ILE A 34 -0.36 9.41 -6.08
N GLN A 35 -1.18 10.31 -6.62
CA GLN A 35 -1.01 11.74 -6.44
C GLN A 35 -1.96 12.23 -5.34
N LEU A 36 -1.40 12.73 -4.24
CA LEU A 36 -2.14 13.36 -3.17
C LEU A 36 -2.16 14.87 -3.43
N VAL A 37 -3.35 15.41 -3.61
CA VAL A 37 -3.62 16.85 -3.79
C VAL A 37 -4.58 17.33 -2.72
N GLN A 38 -4.46 18.60 -2.35
CA GLN A 38 -5.36 19.21 -1.39
C GLN A 38 -6.79 19.31 -1.97
N ARG A 39 -7.78 18.78 -1.25
CA ARG A 39 -9.19 18.73 -1.71
C ARG A 39 -9.84 20.10 -1.87
N ASN A 40 -9.38 21.09 -1.11
CA ASN A 40 -9.96 22.43 -1.02
C ASN A 40 -9.43 23.41 -2.10
N GLY A 41 -8.86 22.90 -3.19
CA GLY A 41 -8.37 23.71 -4.32
C GLY A 41 -7.11 24.52 -4.03
N GLY A 42 -6.48 24.32 -2.87
CA GLY A 42 -5.20 24.95 -2.55
C GLY A 42 -4.02 24.16 -3.12
N ASP A 43 -3.25 24.76 -4.03
CA ASP A 43 -1.99 24.19 -4.54
C ASP A 43 -0.81 24.38 -3.56
N THR A 44 -1.08 24.30 -2.27
CA THR A 44 -0.07 24.50 -1.21
C THR A 44 0.77 23.26 -0.97
N LEU A 45 0.22 22.06 -1.19
CA LEU A 45 0.92 20.79 -1.02
C LEU A 45 0.50 19.79 -2.10
N LYS A 46 1.49 19.23 -2.79
CA LYS A 46 1.35 18.12 -3.73
C LYS A 46 2.33 17.03 -3.34
N VAL A 47 1.85 15.79 -3.26
CA VAL A 47 2.69 14.63 -2.95
C VAL A 47 2.46 13.55 -4.00
N ASN A 48 3.53 13.06 -4.61
CA ASN A 48 3.49 11.84 -5.41
C ASN A 48 4.05 10.70 -4.56
N VAL A 49 3.32 9.60 -4.46
CA VAL A 49 3.73 8.39 -3.72
C VAL A 49 3.69 7.21 -4.67
N ALA A 50 4.70 6.36 -4.65
CA ALA A 50 4.66 5.06 -5.29
C ALA A 50 4.60 3.96 -4.23
N LEU A 51 3.60 3.09 -4.32
CA LEU A 51 3.43 1.92 -3.47
C LEU A 51 3.82 0.65 -4.22
N LEU A 52 4.41 -0.31 -3.52
CA LEU A 52 4.57 -1.69 -3.96
C LEU A 52 4.10 -2.60 -2.82
N GLY A 53 2.93 -3.21 -3.00
CA GLY A 53 2.30 -4.01 -1.95
C GLY A 53 1.99 -3.18 -0.71
N ASP A 54 2.68 -3.45 0.40
CA ASP A 54 2.51 -2.74 1.67
C ASP A 54 3.56 -1.64 1.91
N SER A 55 4.38 -1.31 0.92
CA SER A 55 5.55 -0.45 1.11
C SER A 55 5.52 0.77 0.20
N VAL A 56 5.79 1.95 0.77
CA VAL A 56 6.09 3.17 0.01
C VAL A 56 7.53 3.07 -0.48
N ILE A 57 7.71 3.03 -1.80
CA ILE A 57 9.01 2.87 -2.44
C ILE A 57 9.56 4.18 -3.02
N LEU A 58 8.70 5.16 -3.28
CA LEU A 58 9.09 6.50 -3.70
C LEU A 58 8.12 7.52 -3.11
N THR A 59 8.66 8.66 -2.69
CA THR A 59 7.87 9.82 -2.27
C THR A 59 8.50 11.08 -2.80
N GLU A 60 7.70 11.92 -3.44
CA GLU A 60 8.08 13.26 -3.88
C GLU A 60 7.09 14.27 -3.30
N VAL A 61 7.59 15.28 -2.60
CA VAL A 61 6.80 16.32 -1.96
C VAL A 61 7.13 17.66 -2.60
N THR A 62 6.11 18.40 -3.01
CA THR A 62 6.22 19.80 -3.42
C THR A 62 5.28 20.63 -2.57
N MET A 63 5.79 21.69 -1.94
CA MET A 63 5.02 22.55 -1.05
C MET A 63 5.32 24.02 -1.30
N LYS A 64 4.30 24.88 -1.29
CA LYS A 64 4.50 26.34 -1.27
C LYS A 64 5.12 26.73 0.05
N TYR A 65 6.31 27.32 -0.01
CA TYR A 65 7.06 27.76 1.15
C TYR A 65 7.78 29.06 0.81
N ALA A 66 7.27 30.18 1.34
CA ALA A 66 7.73 31.51 0.99
C ALA A 66 9.22 31.75 1.32
N LYS A 67 9.80 30.99 2.26
CA LYS A 67 11.22 31.08 2.61
C LYS A 67 12.13 30.24 1.70
N ALA A 68 11.57 29.37 0.85
CA ALA A 68 12.36 28.66 -0.16
C ALA A 68 12.64 29.57 -1.36
N PRO A 69 13.80 29.42 -2.03
CA PRO A 69 14.04 30.05 -3.32
C PRO A 69 12.92 29.72 -4.33
N GLY A 70 12.34 30.75 -4.95
CA GLY A 70 11.21 30.57 -5.88
C GLY A 70 9.87 30.22 -5.22
N GLY A 71 9.76 30.32 -3.89
CA GLY A 71 8.50 30.15 -3.16
C GLY A 71 7.98 28.71 -3.07
N LEU A 72 8.78 27.73 -3.52
CA LEU A 72 8.44 26.32 -3.55
C LEU A 72 9.57 25.48 -2.92
N PHE A 73 9.21 24.67 -1.94
CA PHE A 73 10.05 23.63 -1.40
C PHE A 73 9.76 22.30 -2.11
N ARG A 74 10.82 21.59 -2.51
CA ARG A 74 10.73 20.25 -3.10
C ARG A 74 11.64 19.31 -2.32
N SER A 75 11.15 18.10 -2.06
CA SER A 75 11.91 17.06 -1.38
C SER A 75 11.50 15.69 -1.88
N THR A 76 12.39 14.73 -1.78
CA THR A 76 12.15 13.32 -2.10
C THR A 76 12.64 12.45 -0.96
N ALA A 77 12.04 11.27 -0.81
CA ALA A 77 12.64 10.23 0.03
C ALA A 77 14.06 9.90 -0.47
N GLN A 78 14.92 9.42 0.43
CA GLN A 78 16.23 8.91 0.02
C GLN A 78 16.05 7.73 -0.95
N PRO A 79 16.90 7.63 -2.00
CA PRO A 79 16.92 6.47 -2.86
C PRO A 79 17.08 5.19 -2.02
N ASP A 80 16.45 4.11 -2.48
CA ASP A 80 16.57 2.77 -1.90
C ASP A 80 16.04 2.60 -0.46
N VAL A 81 15.46 3.65 0.14
CA VAL A 81 14.74 3.55 1.41
C VAL A 81 13.26 3.26 1.14
N GLN A 82 12.78 2.13 1.64
CA GLN A 82 11.37 1.76 1.57
C GLN A 82 10.72 1.93 2.95
N TRP A 83 9.53 2.54 2.98
CA TRP A 83 8.74 2.66 4.19
C TRP A 83 7.56 1.71 4.19
N LYS A 84 7.64 0.72 5.08
CA LYS A 84 6.56 -0.26 5.25
C LYS A 84 5.36 0.36 5.96
N LEU A 85 4.19 0.22 5.37
CA LEU A 85 2.92 0.65 5.95
C LEU A 85 2.39 -0.45 6.85
N GLN A 86 2.66 -0.32 8.15
CA GLN A 86 2.30 -1.33 9.15
C GLN A 86 0.81 -1.71 9.11
N GLN A 87 -0.06 -0.73 8.89
CA GLN A 87 -1.50 -0.95 8.77
C GLN A 87 -1.87 -1.92 7.63
N LEU A 88 -1.20 -1.84 6.48
CA LEU A 88 -1.43 -2.76 5.36
C LEU A 88 -0.88 -4.16 5.67
N GLN A 89 0.31 -4.22 6.30
CA GLN A 89 0.88 -5.49 6.73
C GLN A 89 -0.05 -6.23 7.70
N ASP A 90 -0.54 -5.53 8.72
CA ASP A 90 -1.39 -6.07 9.77
C ASP A 90 -2.74 -6.49 9.21
N THR A 91 -3.36 -5.65 8.37
CA THR A 91 -4.59 -6.00 7.64
C THR A 91 -4.40 -7.29 6.84
N GLY A 92 -3.26 -7.43 6.14
CA GLY A 92 -2.95 -8.65 5.42
C GLY A 92 -2.85 -9.87 6.34
N ASN A 93 -2.19 -9.74 7.49
CA ASN A 93 -2.10 -10.83 8.47
C ASN A 93 -3.49 -11.25 8.97
N TYR A 94 -4.37 -10.29 9.28
CA TYR A 94 -5.74 -10.60 9.71
C TYR A 94 -6.57 -11.27 8.61
N CYS A 95 -6.44 -10.84 7.34
CA CYS A 95 -7.11 -11.50 6.22
C CYS A 95 -6.67 -12.97 6.06
N ALA A 96 -5.36 -13.23 6.13
CA ALA A 96 -4.83 -14.59 6.02
C ALA A 96 -5.30 -15.48 7.19
N GLN A 97 -5.27 -14.95 8.41
CA GLN A 97 -5.75 -15.66 9.60
C GLN A 97 -7.25 -15.97 9.51
N ALA A 98 -8.07 -14.98 9.13
CA ALA A 98 -9.51 -15.17 8.98
C ALA A 98 -9.84 -16.23 7.91
N LEU A 99 -9.13 -16.22 6.78
CA LEU A 99 -9.31 -17.22 5.73
C LEU A 99 -8.96 -18.62 6.22
N ALA A 100 -7.84 -18.78 6.94
CA ALA A 100 -7.45 -20.04 7.53
C ALA A 100 -8.49 -20.58 8.52
N THR A 101 -9.06 -19.71 9.36
CA THR A 101 -10.12 -20.09 10.30
C THR A 101 -11.39 -20.53 9.57
N VAL A 102 -11.84 -19.79 8.55
CA VAL A 102 -13.04 -20.14 7.78
C VAL A 102 -12.88 -21.49 7.11
N ILE A 103 -11.73 -21.76 6.48
CA ILE A 103 -11.48 -23.04 5.81
C ILE A 103 -11.47 -24.21 6.80
N LYS A 104 -10.91 -24.02 8.00
CA LYS A 104 -10.89 -25.06 9.05
C LYS A 104 -12.26 -25.38 9.63
N VAL A 105 -13.18 -24.42 9.65
CA VAL A 105 -14.53 -24.61 10.21
C VAL A 105 -15.51 -25.14 9.16
N CYS A 106 -15.32 -24.78 7.88
CA CYS A 106 -16.20 -25.19 6.79
C CYS A 106 -15.78 -26.51 6.10
N ARG A 107 -14.62 -27.07 6.44
CA ARG A 107 -14.18 -28.42 6.03
C ARG A 107 -14.22 -29.36 7.21
#